data_AF-A0A9E5TBI3-F1
#
_entry.id   AF-A0A9E5TBI3-F1
#
_cell.length_a   1.000
_cell.length_b   1.000
_cell.length_c   1.000
_cell.angle_alpha   90.00
_cell.angle_beta   90.00
_cell.angle_gamma   90.00
#
_symmetry.space_group_name_H-M   'P 1'
#
loop_
_entity.id
_entity.type
_entity.pdbx_description
1 polymer ?
#
loop_
_entity_poly.entity_id
_entity_poly.type
_entity_poly.pdbx_seq_one_letter_code
_entity_poly.pdbx_strand_id
1 'polypeptide(L)'
;MRLGKINATAATLTKNRTEDAIVPISGMCVTCVDGCIGMCEIGRSAYRGREVMYPHPYGIISSAGEKAYPVDLSHFTMLGTFKGAYGIEP
;
A
#
# COMPACT_ATOMS: atom_id res chain seq x y z
N MET A 1 8.52 -8.85 12.42
CA MET A 1 7.31 -9.32 11.70
C MET A 1 7.05 -8.37 10.54
N ARG A 2 7.01 -8.86 9.30
CA ARG A 2 6.69 -8.06 8.11
C ARG A 2 5.21 -8.25 7.79
N LEU A 3 4.45 -7.18 7.86
CA LEU A 3 2.99 -7.20 7.66
C LEU A 3 2.58 -7.02 6.19
N GLY A 4 3.48 -7.04 5.22
CA GLY A 4 3.12 -6.88 3.81
C GLY A 4 4.32 -6.80 2.87
N LYS A 5 4.10 -6.94 1.56
CA LYS A 5 5.15 -6.72 0.55
C LYS A 5 5.33 -5.20 0.37
N ILE A 6 6.58 -4.73 0.30
CA ILE A 6 6.94 -3.31 0.27
C ILE A 6 7.72 -3.10 -1.02
N ASN A 7 7.46 -2.01 -1.74
CA ASN A 7 8.17 -1.61 -2.97
C ASN A 7 8.02 -2.56 -4.17
N ALA A 8 7.10 -3.52 -4.09
CA ALA A 8 6.63 -4.34 -5.20
C ALA A 8 5.19 -4.79 -4.92
N THR A 9 4.26 -4.33 -5.75
CA THR A 9 2.85 -4.72 -5.68
C THR A 9 2.20 -4.64 -7.06
N ALA A 10 1.15 -5.43 -7.25
CA ALA A 10 0.31 -5.39 -8.44
C ALA A 10 -0.39 -4.03 -8.60
N ALA A 11 -0.70 -3.34 -7.48
CA ALA A 11 -1.39 -2.04 -7.51
C ALA A 11 -0.61 -0.98 -8.30
N THR A 12 0.72 -0.97 -8.20
CA THR A 12 1.59 -0.04 -8.92
C THR A 12 2.25 -0.67 -10.13
N LEU A 13 1.97 -1.95 -10.45
CA LEU A 13 2.62 -2.72 -11.50
C LEU A 13 4.16 -2.69 -11.37
N THR A 14 4.65 -2.92 -10.15
CA THR A 14 6.08 -2.91 -9.81
C THR A 14 6.52 -4.26 -9.28
N LYS A 15 7.79 -4.60 -9.52
CA LYS A 15 8.39 -5.85 -9.03
C LYS A 15 9.83 -5.64 -8.56
N ASN A 16 10.23 -6.42 -7.57
CA ASN A 16 11.64 -6.54 -7.20
C ASN A 16 12.36 -7.42 -8.22
N ARG A 17 13.64 -7.13 -8.45
CA ARG A 17 14.51 -7.97 -9.29
C ARG A 17 14.85 -9.30 -8.62
N THR A 18 15.23 -9.25 -7.35
CA THR A 18 15.63 -10.41 -6.54
C THR A 18 14.61 -10.60 -5.43
N GLU A 19 13.60 -11.45 -5.64
CA GLU A 19 12.50 -11.61 -4.68
C GLU A 19 12.95 -12.22 -3.35
N ASP A 20 13.95 -13.10 -3.38
CA ASP A 20 14.48 -13.78 -2.20
C ASP A 20 15.45 -12.91 -1.39
N ALA A 21 16.01 -11.86 -2.00
CA ALA A 21 17.04 -11.00 -1.43
C ALA A 21 16.56 -9.54 -1.39
N ILE A 22 15.68 -9.24 -0.44
CA ILE A 22 15.13 -7.91 -0.20
C ILE A 22 15.26 -7.47 1.26
N VAL A 23 15.52 -6.18 1.45
CA VAL A 23 15.51 -5.57 2.79
C VAL A 23 14.08 -5.54 3.33
N PRO A 24 13.79 -6.10 4.51
CA PRO A 24 12.43 -6.14 5.04
C PRO A 24 11.81 -4.77 5.37
N ILE A 25 12.65 -3.77 5.66
CA ILE A 25 12.21 -2.42 6.03
C ILE A 25 11.90 -1.59 4.78
N SER A 26 12.82 -1.55 3.83
CA SER A 26 12.69 -0.72 2.64
C SER A 26 12.16 -1.47 1.43
N GLY A 27 12.02 -2.80 1.44
CA GLY A 27 11.63 -3.55 0.25
C GLY A 27 12.60 -3.41 -0.94
N MET A 28 13.80 -2.85 -0.75
CA MET A 28 14.81 -2.72 -1.81
C MET A 28 15.57 -4.04 -1.98
N CYS A 29 15.98 -4.36 -3.21
CA CYS A 29 16.86 -5.51 -3.47
C CYS A 29 18.21 -5.31 -2.76
N VAL A 30 18.81 -6.39 -2.24
CA VAL A 30 20.15 -6.33 -1.59
C VAL A 30 21.20 -5.72 -2.52
N THR A 31 21.10 -6.03 -3.81
CA THR A 31 21.92 -5.40 -4.87
C THR A 31 21.00 -4.63 -5.80
N CYS A 32 21.04 -3.30 -5.71
CA CYS A 32 20.38 -2.40 -6.65
C CYS A 32 21.28 -2.18 -7.86
N VAL A 33 20.73 -2.29 -9.07
CA VAL A 33 21.49 -2.10 -10.32
C VAL A 33 20.72 -1.20 -11.27
N ASP A 34 21.46 -0.42 -12.05
CA ASP A 34 20.94 0.30 -13.20
C ASP A 34 20.69 -0.71 -14.33
N GLY A 35 19.45 -0.83 -14.81
CA GLY A 35 19.02 -1.89 -15.74
C GLY A 35 18.18 -3.01 -15.11
N CYS A 36 17.33 -2.70 -14.13
CA CYS A 36 16.32 -3.65 -13.66
C CYS A 36 15.29 -3.97 -14.77
N ILE A 37 15.06 -5.25 -15.05
CA ILE A 37 14.09 -5.74 -16.06
C ILE A 37 12.66 -5.31 -15.73
N GLY A 38 12.35 -5.15 -14.44
CA GLY A 38 11.13 -4.54 -13.93
C GLY A 38 11.46 -3.60 -12.80
N MET A 39 10.95 -2.38 -12.88
CA MET A 39 11.19 -1.35 -11.88
C MET A 39 10.40 -1.65 -10.60
N CYS A 40 11.07 -1.60 -9.45
CA CYS A 40 10.43 -1.52 -8.15
C CYS A 40 9.83 -0.11 -7.94
N GLU A 41 9.03 0.10 -6.90
CA GLU A 41 8.42 1.41 -6.63
C GLU A 41 9.46 2.52 -6.45
N ILE A 42 10.64 2.21 -5.88
CA ILE A 42 11.74 3.17 -5.74
C ILE A 42 12.28 3.59 -7.10
N GLY A 43 12.62 2.62 -7.95
CA GLY A 43 13.14 2.90 -9.29
C GLY A 43 12.10 3.63 -10.13
N ARG A 44 10.85 3.18 -10.11
CA ARG A 44 9.78 3.81 -10.90
C ARG A 44 9.45 5.21 -10.40
N SER A 45 9.52 5.46 -9.09
CA SER A 45 9.37 6.80 -8.50
C SER A 45 10.51 7.74 -8.87
N ALA A 46 11.74 7.23 -8.97
CA ALA A 46 12.90 8.03 -9.36
C ALA A 46 12.78 8.55 -10.81
N TYR A 47 12.27 7.73 -11.74
CA TYR A 47 12.13 8.13 -13.14
C TYR A 47 10.79 8.81 -13.47
N ARG A 48 9.68 8.34 -12.87
CA ARG A 48 8.31 8.71 -13.26
C ARG A 48 7.43 9.08 -12.06
N GLY A 49 8.02 9.60 -10.98
CA GLY A 49 7.34 9.83 -9.70
C GLY A 49 5.98 10.55 -9.79
N ARG A 50 5.86 11.55 -10.69
CA ARG A 50 4.61 12.30 -10.87
C ARG A 50 3.47 11.45 -11.47
N GLU A 51 3.80 10.39 -12.19
CA GLU A 51 2.81 9.54 -12.84
C GLU A 51 2.49 8.28 -12.03
N VAL A 52 3.34 7.86 -11.10
CA VAL A 52 3.16 6.64 -10.27
C VAL A 52 2.68 6.89 -8.84
N MET A 53 2.16 8.08 -8.55
CA MET A 53 1.62 8.38 -7.22
C MET A 53 0.40 7.51 -6.86
N TYR A 54 -0.35 7.04 -7.86
CA TYR A 54 -1.59 6.28 -7.66
C TYR A 54 -1.56 4.92 -8.38
N PRO A 55 -2.29 3.92 -7.86
CA PRO A 55 -2.45 2.62 -8.49
C PRO A 55 -3.06 2.72 -9.90
N HIS A 56 -2.63 1.84 -10.81
CA HIS A 56 -3.11 1.81 -12.20
C HIS A 56 -3.87 0.51 -12.49
N PRO A 57 -4.88 0.53 -13.38
CA PRO A 57 -5.36 1.67 -14.19
C PRO A 57 -6.40 2.57 -13.52
N TYR A 58 -6.38 3.87 -13.80
CA TYR A 58 -7.29 4.85 -13.20
C TYR A 58 -8.76 4.64 -13.59
N GLY A 59 -9.67 4.84 -12.63
CA GLY A 59 -11.12 4.89 -12.86
C GLY A 59 -11.80 3.54 -13.12
N ILE A 60 -11.05 2.51 -13.54
CA ILE A 60 -11.57 1.17 -13.83
C ILE A 60 -11.38 0.22 -12.63
N ILE A 61 -10.43 0.53 -11.74
CA ILE A 61 -10.15 -0.29 -10.55
C ILE A 61 -10.44 0.49 -9.27
N SER A 62 -10.78 -0.27 -8.23
CA SER A 62 -10.67 0.17 -6.83
C SER A 62 -9.45 -0.51 -6.23
N SER A 63 -8.60 0.24 -5.53
CA SER A 63 -7.39 -0.30 -4.91
C SER A 63 -7.58 -0.48 -3.41
N ALA A 64 -7.10 -1.61 -2.89
CA ALA A 64 -7.09 -1.93 -1.46
C ALA A 64 -5.65 -2.15 -0.97
N GLY A 65 -5.46 -2.24 0.34
CA GLY A 65 -4.13 -2.49 0.92
C GLY A 65 -3.75 -3.96 0.90
N GLU A 66 -2.54 -4.28 0.41
CA GLU A 66 -1.92 -5.61 0.47
C GLU A 66 -1.14 -5.81 1.79
N LYS A 67 -1.76 -5.44 2.91
CA LYS A 67 -1.19 -5.60 4.24
C LYS A 67 -1.88 -6.77 4.94
N ALA A 68 -1.10 -7.68 5.51
CA ALA A 68 -1.54 -8.60 6.54
C ALA A 68 -1.87 -7.80 7.81
N TYR A 69 -3.16 -7.55 8.03
CA TYR A 69 -3.63 -6.89 9.24
C TYR A 69 -3.61 -7.89 10.40
N PRO A 70 -3.01 -7.54 11.55
CA PRO A 70 -2.94 -8.45 12.70
C PRO A 70 -4.29 -8.62 13.41
N VAL A 71 -5.26 -7.76 13.12
CA VAL A 71 -6.60 -7.76 13.72
C VAL A 71 -7.60 -7.85 12.58
N ASP A 72 -8.49 -8.84 12.65
CA ASP A 72 -9.65 -8.94 11.76
C ASP A 72 -10.81 -8.14 12.37
N LEU A 73 -11.34 -7.18 11.61
CA LEU A 73 -12.46 -6.32 12.00
C LEU A 73 -13.78 -6.76 11.35
N SER A 74 -13.82 -7.94 10.74
CA SER A 74 -15.02 -8.49 10.07
C SER A 74 -16.28 -8.50 10.95
N HIS A 75 -16.13 -8.68 12.26
CA HIS A 75 -17.22 -8.71 13.24
C HIS A 75 -17.26 -7.46 14.13
N PHE A 76 -16.45 -6.43 13.83
CA PHE A 76 -16.40 -5.21 14.61
C PHE A 76 -17.50 -4.24 14.16
N THR A 77 -18.52 -4.07 15.01
CA THR A 77 -19.61 -3.12 14.79
C THR A 77 -19.46 -1.94 15.75
N MET A 78 -19.26 -0.73 15.21
CA MET A 78 -19.31 0.50 16.00
C MET A 78 -20.77 0.92 16.22
N LEU A 79 -21.31 0.65 17.40
CA LEU A 79 -22.64 1.12 17.83
C LEU A 79 -22.50 2.43 18.63
N GLY A 80 -22.52 3.56 17.93
CA GLY A 80 -22.58 4.86 18.57
C GLY A 80 -23.94 5.08 19.23
N THR A 81 -23.96 5.44 20.51
CA THR A 81 -25.16 5.99 21.17
C THR A 81 -25.01 7.51 21.25
N PHE A 82 -25.98 8.28 20.73
CA PHE A 82 -26.02 9.72 20.92
C PHE A 82 -26.39 10.03 22.38
N LYS A 83 -25.38 10.14 23.26
CA LYS A 83 -25.57 10.56 24.64
C LYS A 83 -25.20 12.04 24.76
N GLY A 84 -26.16 12.90 25.11
CA GLY A 84 -25.92 14.33 25.36
C GLY A 84 -26.47 15.30 24.30
N ALA A 85 -27.35 14.87 23.40
CA ALA A 85 -28.14 15.80 22.60
C ALA A 85 -29.21 16.46 23.48
N TYR A 86 -28.95 17.69 23.94
CA TYR A 86 -29.95 18.52 24.62
C TYR A 86 -30.61 19.41 23.58
N GLY A 87 -31.94 19.31 23.45
CA GLY A 87 -32.72 20.20 22.60
C GLY A 87 -32.71 21.63 23.18
N ILE A 88 -32.84 22.63 22.30
CA ILE A 88 -33.15 24.01 22.70
C ILE A 88 -34.64 24.13 23.00
N GLU A 89 -35.03 25.03 23.89
CA GLU A 89 -36.45 25.34 24.14
C GLU A 89 -37.11 25.96 22.89
N PRO A 90 -38.43 25.73 22.69
CA PRO A 90 -39.19 26.24 21.54
C PRO A 90 -39.16 27.76 21.37
#